data_AF-Q1MK64-F1
#
_entry.id   AF-Q1MK64-F1
#
_cell.length_a   1.000
_cell.length_b   1.000
_cell.length_c   1.000
_cell.angle_alpha   90.00
_cell.angle_beta   90.00
_cell.angle_gamma   90.00
#
_symmetry.space_group_name_H-M   'P 1'
#
loop_
_entity.id
_entity.type
_entity.pdbx_description
1 polymer ?
#
loop_
_entity_poly.entity_id
_entity_poly.type
_entity_poly.pdbx_seq_one_letter_code
_entity_poly.pdbx_strand_id
1 'polypeptide(L)'
;MFRPVVSASLFKKGCDMSKHTEIDIDALRKIGWDHWDPIGIRQLDDSALRNNAAEEYDTYLLHAAHMILQGATCETVAAYFDDMISDSMALGPPSEAVHRASLLTAEAISAILQVDRASADTHASSNDLRKGKNLGRE
;
A
#
# COMPACT_ATOMS: atom_id res chain seq x y z
N MET A 1 47.44 31.73 -12.93
CA MET A 1 47.49 30.48 -13.72
C MET A 1 46.13 30.27 -14.36
N PHE A 2 46.13 30.06 -15.68
CA PHE A 2 44.98 29.98 -16.59
C PHE A 2 44.26 28.61 -16.55
N ARG A 3 43.00 28.62 -17.02
CA ARG A 3 41.93 27.58 -17.16
C ARG A 3 42.36 26.28 -17.94
N PRO A 4 41.43 25.41 -18.42
CA PRO A 4 40.41 24.52 -17.81
C PRO A 4 40.49 23.07 -18.39
N VAL A 5 39.62 22.11 -18.00
CA VAL A 5 39.14 21.05 -18.94
C VAL A 5 37.80 20.40 -18.50
N VAL A 6 36.73 20.80 -19.21
CA VAL A 6 35.61 20.03 -19.80
C VAL A 6 35.64 18.49 -19.61
N SER A 7 34.58 17.85 -19.13
CA SER A 7 33.31 17.46 -19.80
C SER A 7 33.32 15.98 -20.16
N ALA A 8 32.33 15.24 -19.68
CA ALA A 8 31.75 14.11 -20.40
C ALA A 8 30.35 13.81 -19.83
N SER A 9 29.35 14.09 -20.65
CA SER A 9 27.97 13.72 -20.45
C SER A 9 27.76 12.22 -20.36
N LEU A 10 26.54 11.90 -19.90
CA LEU A 10 25.64 10.92 -20.49
C LEU A 10 25.60 9.51 -19.88
N PHE A 11 24.34 9.08 -19.74
CA PHE A 11 23.83 7.74 -19.53
C PHE A 11 23.89 7.18 -18.11
N LYS A 12 22.80 7.39 -17.38
CA LYS A 12 22.14 6.24 -16.77
C LYS A 12 20.63 6.43 -16.68
N LYS A 13 19.94 5.68 -17.56
CA LYS A 13 18.66 4.99 -17.35
C LYS A 13 17.57 5.90 -16.78
N GLY A 14 16.75 6.52 -17.64
CA GLY A 14 15.58 5.83 -18.18
C GLY A 14 14.62 5.59 -17.02
N CYS A 15 13.56 6.41 -16.90
CA CYS A 15 12.50 6.29 -15.90
C CYS A 15 12.29 4.81 -15.58
N ASP A 16 12.72 4.39 -14.40
CA ASP A 16 12.05 3.30 -13.73
C ASP A 16 10.65 3.86 -13.52
N MET A 17 9.73 3.48 -14.41
CA MET A 17 8.32 3.47 -14.08
C MET A 17 8.24 2.49 -12.92
N SER A 18 8.54 3.00 -11.71
CA SER A 18 8.48 2.29 -10.44
C SER A 18 7.29 1.38 -10.56
N LYS A 19 7.50 0.06 -10.50
CA LYS A 19 6.42 -0.92 -10.64
C LYS A 19 5.31 -0.43 -9.70
N HIS A 20 4.26 0.16 -10.28
CA HIS A 20 3.23 0.78 -9.47
C HIS A 20 2.60 -0.39 -8.74
N THR A 21 2.79 -0.44 -7.42
CA THR A 21 1.99 -1.33 -6.57
C THR A 21 0.57 -0.84 -6.76
N GLU A 22 -0.16 -1.49 -7.67
CA GLU A 22 -1.57 -1.21 -7.86
C GLU A 22 -2.26 -1.72 -6.61
N ILE A 23 -2.78 -0.80 -5.80
CA ILE A 23 -3.40 -1.13 -4.54
C ILE A 23 -4.75 -1.78 -4.85
N ASP A 24 -4.92 -3.06 -4.50
CA ASP A 24 -6.20 -3.76 -4.61
C ASP A 24 -7.20 -3.19 -3.59
N ILE A 25 -8.13 -2.38 -4.09
CA ILE A 25 -9.14 -1.74 -3.27
C ILE A 25 -10.15 -2.72 -2.67
N ASP A 26 -10.44 -3.84 -3.35
CA ASP A 26 -11.38 -4.83 -2.85
C ASP A 26 -10.76 -5.63 -1.70
N ALA A 27 -9.46 -5.92 -1.78
CA ALA A 27 -8.70 -6.50 -0.68
C ALA A 27 -8.65 -5.56 0.54
N LEU A 28 -8.39 -4.27 0.33
CA LEU A 28 -8.43 -3.27 1.40
C LEU A 28 -9.81 -3.19 2.05
N ARG A 29 -10.87 -3.13 1.25
CA ARG A 29 -12.24 -3.04 1.76
C ARG A 29 -12.61 -4.25 2.61
N LYS A 30 -12.18 -5.45 2.18
CA LYS A 30 -12.35 -6.66 2.98
C LYS A 30 -11.65 -6.55 4.35
N ILE A 31 -10.41 -6.04 4.38
CA ILE A 31 -9.65 -5.81 5.62
C ILE A 31 -10.38 -4.82 6.53
N GLY A 32 -10.85 -3.69 5.99
CA GLY A 32 -11.60 -2.69 6.75
C GLY A 32 -12.84 -3.27 7.42
N TRP A 33 -13.60 -4.11 6.70
CA TRP A 33 -14.77 -4.80 7.24
C TRP A 33 -14.45 -5.89 8.27
N ASP A 34 -13.32 -6.59 8.13
CA ASP A 34 -12.95 -7.69 9.01
C ASP A 34 -12.30 -7.22 10.31
N HIS A 35 -11.56 -6.11 10.29
CA HIS A 35 -10.70 -5.71 11.40
C HIS A 35 -11.04 -4.36 12.01
N TRP A 36 -11.53 -3.39 11.23
CA TRP A 36 -11.63 -2.01 11.70
C TRP A 36 -13.05 -1.63 12.14
N ASP A 37 -14.05 -1.81 11.26
CA ASP A 37 -15.47 -1.41 11.39
C ASP A 37 -15.92 -0.89 12.78
N PRO A 38 -15.51 0.34 13.17
CA PRO A 38 -15.62 0.80 14.55
C PRO A 38 -17.06 1.14 14.95
N ILE A 39 -17.94 1.32 13.97
CA ILE A 39 -19.38 1.61 14.12
C ILE A 39 -20.26 0.38 13.83
N GLY A 40 -19.67 -0.76 13.46
CA GLY A 40 -20.40 -2.00 13.23
C GLY A 40 -21.36 -1.96 12.04
N ILE A 41 -21.11 -1.11 11.04
CA ILE A 41 -22.00 -0.95 9.87
C ILE A 41 -22.19 -2.27 9.14
N ARG A 42 -21.19 -3.15 9.13
CA ARG A 42 -21.27 -4.45 8.48
C ARG A 42 -22.39 -5.33 9.04
N GLN A 43 -22.71 -5.18 10.33
CA GLN A 43 -23.73 -5.98 11.03
C GLN A 43 -25.15 -5.48 10.78
N LEU A 44 -25.30 -4.29 10.20
CA LEU A 44 -26.59 -3.70 9.89
C LEU A 44 -27.16 -4.34 8.62
N ASP A 45 -28.45 -4.68 8.65
CA ASP A 45 -29.17 -5.19 7.47
C ASP A 45 -29.65 -4.05 6.55
N ASP A 46 -28.73 -3.14 6.21
CA ASP A 46 -28.97 -2.03 5.30
C ASP A 46 -27.86 -1.95 4.25
N SER A 47 -28.15 -2.48 3.06
CA SER A 47 -27.19 -2.47 1.96
C SER A 47 -26.88 -1.07 1.43
N ALA A 48 -27.84 -0.13 1.50
CA ALA A 48 -27.61 1.23 1.02
C ALA A 48 -26.64 1.96 1.96
N LEU A 49 -26.82 1.80 3.26
CA LEU A 49 -25.90 2.33 4.27
C LEU A 49 -24.50 1.72 4.14
N ARG A 50 -24.39 0.40 3.97
CA ARG A 50 -23.09 -0.26 3.76
C ARG A 50 -22.38 0.22 2.49
N ASN A 51 -23.12 0.42 1.40
CA ASN A 51 -22.56 0.92 0.14
C ASN A 51 -22.08 2.37 0.28
N ASN A 52 -22.87 3.23 0.92
CA ASN A 52 -22.47 4.63 1.15
C ASN A 52 -21.24 4.72 2.06
N ALA A 53 -21.17 3.90 3.11
CA ALA A 53 -20.03 3.87 4.01
C ALA A 53 -18.76 3.29 3.34
N ALA A 54 -18.90 2.38 2.38
CA ALA A 54 -17.77 1.78 1.70
C ALA A 54 -16.86 2.84 1.03
N GLU A 55 -17.44 3.84 0.36
CA GLU A 55 -16.66 4.88 -0.33
C GLU A 55 -15.82 5.73 0.63
N GLU A 56 -16.35 6.03 1.82
CA GLU A 56 -15.64 6.76 2.86
C GLU A 56 -14.51 5.89 3.47
N TYR A 57 -14.80 4.62 3.74
CA TYR A 57 -13.83 3.67 4.29
C TYR A 57 -12.68 3.43 3.33
N ASP A 58 -12.98 3.29 2.04
CA ASP A 58 -11.98 3.15 0.98
C ASP A 58 -10.98 4.30 0.99
N THR A 59 -11.45 5.52 1.23
CA THR A 59 -10.58 6.70 1.29
C THR A 59 -9.57 6.58 2.43
N TYR A 60 -10.01 6.15 3.61
CA TYR A 60 -9.12 5.96 4.76
C TYR A 60 -8.15 4.79 4.56
N LEU A 61 -8.64 3.68 4.03
CA LEU A 61 -7.84 2.48 3.77
C LEU A 61 -6.78 2.73 2.69
N LEU A 62 -7.13 3.47 1.63
CA LEU A 62 -6.18 3.91 0.61
C LEU A 62 -5.12 4.85 1.18
N HIS A 63 -5.51 5.77 2.06
CA HIS A 63 -4.54 6.66 2.71
C HIS A 63 -3.55 5.86 3.57
N ALA A 64 -4.06 4.93 4.40
CA ALA A 64 -3.25 4.02 5.20
C ALA A 64 -2.27 3.19 4.33
N ALA A 65 -2.74 2.64 3.21
CA ALA A 65 -1.89 1.91 2.28
C ALA A 65 -0.77 2.79 1.70
N HIS A 66 -1.08 4.03 1.30
CA HIS A 66 -0.07 4.98 0.83
C HIS A 66 0.94 5.34 1.93
N MET A 67 0.52 5.54 3.17
CA MET A 67 1.42 5.78 4.30
C MET A 67 2.44 4.62 4.44
N ILE A 68 1.98 3.37 4.35
CA ILE A 68 2.85 2.19 4.42
C ILE A 68 3.81 2.13 3.23
N LEU A 69 3.34 2.42 2.02
CA LEU A 69 4.20 2.49 0.82
C LEU A 69 5.26 3.59 0.94
N GLN A 70 4.98 4.67 1.67
CA GLN A 70 5.91 5.75 1.98
C GLN A 70 6.85 5.43 3.17
N GLY A 71 6.70 4.28 3.80
CA GLY A 71 7.57 3.81 4.88
C GLY A 71 7.07 4.13 6.29
N ALA A 72 5.80 4.51 6.47
CA ALA A 72 5.20 4.63 7.80
C ALA A 72 5.15 3.27 8.51
N THR A 73 5.24 3.28 9.84
CA THR A 73 5.08 2.08 10.67
C THR A 73 3.60 1.75 10.84
N CYS A 74 3.29 0.48 11.17
CA CYS A 74 1.91 0.08 11.48
C CYS A 74 1.32 0.92 12.63
N GLU A 75 2.13 1.32 13.62
CA GLU A 75 1.67 2.17 14.71
C GLU A 75 1.31 3.59 14.27
N THR A 76 2.08 4.18 13.36
CA THR A 76 1.72 5.48 12.79
C THR A 76 0.42 5.41 12.00
N VAL A 77 0.17 4.29 11.32
CA VAL A 77 -1.08 4.05 10.59
C VAL A 77 -2.24 3.75 11.53
N ALA A 78 -2.00 3.04 12.64
CA ALA A 78 -3.00 2.80 13.68
C ALA A 78 -3.45 4.11 14.32
N ALA A 79 -2.50 5.01 14.63
CA ALA A 79 -2.80 6.34 15.13
C ALA A 79 -3.64 7.17 14.13
N TYR A 80 -3.37 7.04 12.83
CA TYR A 80 -4.21 7.66 11.81
C TYR A 80 -5.66 7.15 11.84
N PHE A 81 -5.86 5.84 11.98
CA PHE A 81 -7.21 5.28 12.10
C PHE A 81 -7.93 5.75 13.37
N ASP A 82 -7.21 5.85 14.48
CA ASP A 82 -7.72 6.36 15.75
C ASP A 82 -8.15 7.84 15.65
N ASP A 83 -7.41 8.65 14.88
CA ASP A 83 -7.78 10.03 14.57
C ASP A 83 -9.04 10.06 13.71
N MET A 84 -9.19 9.18 12.71
CA MET A 84 -10.43 9.12 11.90
C MET A 84 -11.65 8.73 12.75
N ILE A 85 -11.48 7.80 13.69
CA ILE A 85 -12.51 7.42 14.67
C ILE A 85 -12.93 8.62 15.54
N SER A 86 -11.96 9.38 16.03
CA SER A 86 -12.20 10.49 16.95
C SER A 86 -12.78 11.71 16.24
N ASP A 87 -12.18 12.10 15.11
CA ASP A 87 -12.43 13.37 14.44
C ASP A 87 -13.48 13.25 13.34
N SER A 88 -13.40 12.22 12.50
CA SER A 88 -14.32 12.05 11.36
C SER A 88 -15.62 11.35 11.79
N MET A 89 -15.53 10.35 12.66
CA MET A 89 -16.70 9.61 13.15
C MET A 89 -17.27 10.15 14.47
N ALA A 90 -16.60 11.13 15.09
CA ALA A 90 -17.03 11.79 16.33
C ALA A 90 -17.32 10.81 17.48
N LEU A 91 -16.59 9.69 17.56
CA LEU A 91 -16.79 8.65 18.58
C LEU A 91 -16.05 8.94 19.90
N GLY A 92 -15.32 10.05 19.96
CA GLY A 92 -14.45 10.39 21.08
C GLY A 92 -13.14 9.59 21.08
N PRO A 93 -12.32 9.70 22.14
CA PRO A 93 -10.99 9.10 22.18
C PRO A 93 -11.05 7.57 22.01
N PRO A 94 -10.12 6.98 21.25
CA PRO A 94 -10.07 5.54 21.04
C PRO A 94 -9.84 4.82 22.36
N SER A 95 -10.59 3.74 22.60
CA SER A 95 -10.26 2.81 23.67
C SER A 95 -9.07 1.94 23.26
N GLU A 96 -8.43 1.30 24.23
CA GLU A 96 -7.38 0.30 24.00
C GLU A 96 -7.83 -0.83 23.04
N ALA A 97 -9.09 -1.25 23.12
CA ALA A 97 -9.62 -2.27 22.21
C ALA A 97 -9.75 -1.76 20.77
N VAL A 98 -10.13 -0.49 20.60
CA VAL A 98 -10.23 0.18 19.31
C VAL A 98 -8.84 0.38 18.71
N HIS A 99 -7.87 0.84 19.50
CA HIS A 99 -6.49 0.98 19.05
C HIS A 99 -5.89 -0.35 18.56
N ARG A 100 -6.15 -1.46 19.28
CA ARG A 100 -5.73 -2.79 18.79
C ARG A 100 -6.38 -3.19 17.46
N ALA A 101 -7.64 -2.82 17.24
CA ALA A 101 -8.32 -3.05 15.96
C ALA A 101 -7.67 -2.23 14.83
N SER A 102 -7.35 -0.95 15.10
CA SER A 102 -6.58 -0.08 14.20
C SER A 102 -5.21 -0.68 13.85
N LEU A 103 -4.49 -1.22 14.83
CA LEU A 103 -3.18 -1.85 14.63
C LEU A 103 -3.27 -3.13 13.78
N LEU A 104 -4.21 -4.03 14.09
CA LEU A 104 -4.43 -5.25 13.29
C LEU A 104 -4.79 -4.92 11.83
N THR A 105 -5.56 -3.86 11.63
CA THR A 105 -5.91 -3.36 10.30
C THR A 105 -4.66 -2.90 9.56
N ALA A 106 -3.80 -2.10 10.20
CA ALA A 106 -2.54 -1.64 9.62
C ALA A 106 -1.58 -2.80 9.27
N GLU A 107 -1.48 -3.81 10.15
CA GLU A 107 -0.68 -5.01 9.91
C GLU A 107 -1.20 -5.82 8.70
N ALA A 108 -2.52 -5.99 8.59
CA ALA A 108 -3.14 -6.68 7.46
C ALA A 108 -2.89 -5.95 6.13
N ILE A 109 -3.00 -4.61 6.11
CA ILE A 109 -2.67 -3.80 4.93
C ILE A 109 -1.19 -3.97 4.56
N SER A 110 -0.29 -3.92 5.55
CA SER A 110 1.15 -4.11 5.31
C SER A 110 1.45 -5.47 4.69
N ALA A 111 0.79 -6.53 5.16
CA ALA A 111 0.98 -7.89 4.64
C ALA A 111 0.62 -8.00 3.16
N ILE A 112 -0.54 -7.47 2.73
CA ILE A 112 -0.95 -7.55 1.31
C ILE A 112 -0.01 -6.75 0.40
N LEU A 113 0.47 -5.59 0.84
CA LEU A 113 1.41 -4.75 0.07
C LEU A 113 2.81 -5.38 -0.05
N GLN A 114 3.15 -6.33 0.81
CA GLN A 114 4.39 -7.11 0.72
C GLN A 114 4.24 -8.29 -0.25
N VAL A 115 3.06 -8.93 -0.29
CA VAL A 115 2.75 -10.01 -1.25
C VAL A 115 2.82 -9.52 -2.70
N ASP A 116 2.33 -8.32 -2.98
CA ASP A 116 2.39 -7.74 -4.32
C ASP A 116 3.83 -7.43 -4.76
N ARG A 117 4.67 -6.96 -3.82
CA ARG A 117 6.10 -6.73 -4.09
C ARG A 117 6.84 -8.04 -4.38
N ALA A 118 6.59 -9.10 -3.61
CA ALA A 118 7.21 -10.41 -3.85
C ALA A 118 6.79 -11.03 -5.20
N SER A 119 5.53 -10.82 -5.60
CA SER A 119 5.00 -11.26 -6.90
C SER A 119 5.64 -10.48 -8.06
N ALA A 120 5.88 -9.18 -7.88
CA ALA A 120 6.55 -8.33 -8.85
C ALA A 120 8.03 -8.68 -9.07
N ASP A 121 8.71 -9.23 -8.06
CA ASP A 121 10.13 -9.60 -8.15
C ASP A 121 10.35 -10.97 -8.83
N THR A 122 9.39 -11.89 -8.70
CA THR A 122 9.46 -13.22 -9.32
C THR A 122 9.45 -13.16 -10.85
N HIS A 123 8.70 -12.22 -11.44
CA HIS A 123 8.67 -12.03 -12.90
C HIS A 123 9.90 -11.30 -13.47
N ALA A 124 10.64 -10.53 -12.66
CA ALA A 124 11.84 -9.84 -13.11
C ALA A 124 13.06 -10.76 -13.28
N SER A 125 13.05 -11.95 -12.65
CA SER A 125 14.17 -12.90 -12.69
C SER A 125 14.17 -13.85 -13.91
N SER A 126 13.07 -13.94 -14.66
CA SER A 126 12.92 -14.96 -15.71
C SER A 126 13.38 -14.56 -17.12
N ASN A 127 13.93 -13.35 -17.34
CA ASN A 127 14.27 -12.87 -18.69
C ASN A 127 15.77 -12.79 -19.02
N ASP A 128 16.66 -13.22 -18.11
CA ASP A 128 18.13 -13.14 -18.30
C ASP A 128 18.79 -14.48 -18.70
N LEU A 129 18.02 -15.45 -19.20
CA LEU A 129 18.54 -16.78 -19.55
C LEU A 129 18.15 -17.29 -20.94
N ARG A 130 18.08 -16.42 -21.95
CA ARG A 130 18.01 -16.82 -23.39
C ARG A 130 18.75 -15.87 -24.32
N LYS A 131 20.07 -15.69 -24.15
CA LYS A 131 20.92 -15.22 -25.25
C LYS A 131 22.35 -15.71 -25.12
N GLY A 132 22.59 -16.94 -25.57
CA GLY A 132 23.95 -17.46 -25.65
C GLY A 132 23.98 -18.95 -25.85
N LYS A 133 23.73 -19.41 -27.08
CA LYS A 133 24.29 -20.64 -27.68
C LYS A 133 23.72 -20.83 -29.09
N ASN A 134 24.44 -20.30 -30.08
CA ASN A 134 24.92 -21.10 -31.21
C ASN A 134 25.84 -20.21 -32.07
N LEU A 135 27.13 -20.23 -31.72
CA LEU A 135 28.18 -20.01 -32.70
C LEU A 135 28.22 -21.24 -33.61
N GLY A 136 28.31 -20.98 -34.91
CA GLY A 136 28.39 -21.99 -35.94
C GLY A 136 29.65 -22.85 -35.88
N ARG A 137 29.53 -24.01 -36.54
CA ARG A 137 30.57 -24.76 -37.24
C ARG A 137 29.84 -25.32 -38.48
N GLU A 138 30.12 -24.74 -39.65
CA GLU A 138 31.12 -25.24 -40.62
C GLU A 138 30.69 -26.57 -41.24
#